data_AF-A0A920V1X5-F1
#
_entry.id   AF-A0A920V1X5-F1
#
_cell.length_a   1.000
_cell.length_b   1.000
_cell.length_c   1.000
_cell.angle_alpha   90.00
_cell.angle_beta   90.00
_cell.angle_gamma   90.00
#
_symmetry.space_group_name_H-M   'P 1'
#
loop_
_entity.id
_entity.type
_entity.pdbx_description
1 polymer ?
#
loop_
_entity_poly.entity_id
_entity_poly.type
_entity_poly.pdbx_seq_one_letter_code
_entity_poly.pdbx_strand_id
1 'polypeptide(L)' 'MHDIRDLVKQLGMTVVREIPIIGGAGFENAWWANLRADSALYLLERASE' A
#
# COMPACT_ATOMS: atom_id res chain seq x y z
N MET A 1 13.96 -1.17 -9.27
CA MET A 1 13.10 -1.51 -8.12
C MET A 1 11.70 -1.62 -8.69
N HIS A 2 11.10 -2.81 -8.72
CA HIS A 2 9.72 -2.96 -9.23
C HIS A 2 8.79 -2.48 -8.11
N ASP A 3 8.08 -1.38 -8.36
CA ASP A 3 7.04 -0.91 -7.46
C ASP A 3 5.94 -1.96 -7.36
N ILE A 4 5.43 -2.20 -6.15
CA ILE A 4 4.38 -3.18 -5.90
C ILE A 4 3.13 -2.92 -6.76
N ARG A 5 2.93 -1.66 -7.16
CA ARG A 5 1.87 -1.20 -8.07
C ARG A 5 1.99 -1.84 -9.46
N ASP A 6 3.20 -2.07 -9.95
CA ASP A 6 3.44 -2.67 -11.27
C ASP A 6 3.12 -4.17 -11.25
N LEU A 7 3.52 -4.86 -10.19
CA LEU A 7 3.18 -6.27 -9.95
C LEU A 7 1.66 -6.48 -9.81
N VAL A 8 1.01 -5.63 -9.03
CA VAL A 8 -0.44 -5.67 -8.82
C VAL A 8 -1.19 -5.42 -10.13
N LYS A 9 -0.69 -4.52 -10.98
CA LYS A 9 -1.25 -4.27 -12.31
C LYS A 9 -1.13 -5.47 -13.24
N GLN A 10 -0.03 -6.21 -13.20
CA GLN A 10 0.11 -7.48 -13.96
C GLN A 10 -0.89 -8.55 -13.52
N LEU A 11 -1.32 -8.51 -12.25
CA LEU A 11 -2.34 -9.40 -11.69
C LEU A 11 -3.78 -8.95 -11.99
N GLY A 12 -3.98 -7.88 -12.77
CA GLY A 12 -5.30 -7.32 -13.07
C GLY A 12 -5.96 -6.65 -11.86
N MET A 13 -5.15 -6.25 -10.88
CA MET A 13 -5.58 -5.56 -9.67
C MET A 13 -5.04 -4.13 -9.68
N THR A 14 -5.60 -3.27 -8.85
CA THR A 14 -5.13 -1.89 -8.66
C THR A 14 -4.94 -1.62 -7.18
N VAL A 15 -3.84 -0.95 -6.82
CA VAL A 15 -3.63 -0.46 -5.45
C VAL A 15 -4.51 0.77 -5.26
N VAL A 16 -5.50 0.65 -4.39
CA VAL A 16 -6.48 1.71 -4.11
C VAL A 16 -6.04 2.54 -2.91
N ARG A 17 -5.44 1.87 -1.93
CA ARG A 17 -4.96 2.54 -0.72
C ARG A 17 -3.68 1.89 -0.22
N GLU A 18 -2.80 2.75 0.28
CA GLU A 18 -1.57 2.36 0.96
C GLU A 18 -1.62 2.98 2.35
N ILE A 19 -1.62 2.14 3.38
CA ILE A 19 -1.73 2.56 4.78
C ILE A 19 -0.44 2.14 5.49
N PRO A 20 0.45 3.08 5.85
CA PRO A 20 1.63 2.74 6.63
C PRO A 20 1.24 2.33 8.05
N ILE A 21 1.84 1.25 8.54
CA ILE A 21 1.68 0.75 9.91
C ILE A 21 2.92 1.15 10.70
N ILE A 22 2.72 1.95 11.75
CA ILE A 22 3.76 2.40 12.67
C ILE A 22 3.40 1.93 14.08
N GLY A 23 4.26 1.11 14.69
CA GLY A 23 4.05 0.63 16.07
C GLY A 23 2.76 -0.18 16.27
N GLY A 24 2.29 -0.89 15.22
CA GLY A 24 1.07 -1.69 15.27
C GLY A 24 -0.23 -0.94 14.96
N ALA A 25 -0.18 0.37 14.66
CA ALA A 25 -1.33 1.16 14.26
C ALA A 25 -1.17 1.70 12.82
N GLY A 26 -2.25 1.67 12.05
CA GLY A 26 -2.30 2.25 10.70
C GLY A 26 -2.51 3.77 10.76
N PHE A 27 -1.67 4.53 10.07
CA PHE A 27 -1.74 5.99 10.02
C PHE A 27 -1.98 6.48 8.60
N GLU A 28 -3.10 7.15 8.34
CA GLU A 28 -3.49 7.58 6.99
C GLU A 28 -2.89 8.94 6.57
N ASN A 29 -2.48 9.78 7.53
CA ASN A 29 -2.03 11.15 7.32
C ASN A 29 -0.73 11.47 8.08
N ALA A 30 0.28 10.63 7.94
CA ALA A 30 1.57 10.89 8.54
C ALA A 30 2.56 11.35 7.46
N TRP A 31 2.75 12.67 7.34
CA TRP A 31 3.95 13.21 6.70
C TRP A 31 5.16 12.59 7.41
N TRP A 32 6.04 11.92 6.65
CA TRP A 32 7.18 11.13 7.12
C TRP A 32 6.89 9.73 7.70
N ALA A 33 5.68 9.18 7.54
CA ALA A 33 5.43 7.78 7.91
C ALA A 33 6.36 6.80 7.21
N ASN A 34 6.72 7.03 5.94
CA ASN A 34 7.58 6.13 5.18
C ASN A 34 8.98 5.94 5.78
N LEU A 35 9.44 6.83 6.67
CA LEU A 35 10.74 6.69 7.34
C LEU A 35 10.66 5.90 8.66
N ARG A 36 9.45 5.76 9.23
CA ARG A 36 9.21 5.21 10.58
C ARG A 36 8.22 4.04 10.59
N ALA A 37 7.60 3.73 9.44
CA ALA A 37 6.72 2.61 9.26
C ALA A 37 7.52 1.31 9.21
N ASP A 38 7.13 0.38 10.06
CA ASP A 38 7.69 -0.96 10.10
C ASP A 38 7.07 -1.84 9.01
N SER A 39 5.85 -1.51 8.59
CA SER A 39 5.09 -2.26 7.59
C SER A 39 4.12 -1.34 6.83
N ALA A 40 3.65 -1.77 5.66
CA ALA A 40 2.63 -1.06 4.88
C ALA A 40 1.52 -2.03 4.46
N LEU A 41 0.27 -1.61 4.67
CA LEU A 41 -0.92 -2.34 4.22
C LEU A 41 -1.37 -1.79 2.87
N TYR A 42 -1.46 -2.68 1.87
CA TYR A 42 -1.95 -2.35 0.54
C TYR A 42 -3.38 -2.88 0.37
N LEU A 43 -4.33 -1.98 0.15
CA LEU A 43 -5.67 -2.33 -0.26
C LEU A 43 -5.68 -2.48 -1.78
N LEU A 44 -5.91 -3.72 -2.25
CA LEU A 44 -5.98 -4.04 -3.66
C LEU A 44 -7.44 -4.24 -4.04
N GLU A 45 -7.90 -3.54 -5.07
CA GLU A 45 -9.15 -3.89 -5.72
C GLU A 45 -8.85 -4.62 -7.03
N ARG A 46 -9.55 -5.72 -7.25
CA ARG A 46 -9.53 -6.40 -8.53
C ARG A 46 -10.51 -5.68 -9.44
N ALA A 47 -10.07 -5.31 -10.64
CA ALA A 47 -10.99 -4.91 -11.69
C ALA A 47 -11.79 -6.17 -12.07
N SER A 48 -12.93 -6.38 -11.42
CA SER A 48 -13.90 -7.35 -11.90
C SER A 48 -14.61 -6.70 -13.07
N GLU A 49 -14.44 -7.26 -14.25
CA GLU A 49 -15.42 -7.13 -15.33
C GLU A 49 -16.77 -7.70 -14.88
#